data_AF-A0A955MZJ2-F1
#
_entry.id   AF-A0A955MZJ2-F1
#
_cell.length_a   1.000
_cell.length_b   1.000
_cell.length_c   1.000
_cell.angle_alpha   90.00
_cell.angle_beta   90.00
_cell.angle_gamma   90.00
#
_symmetry.space_group_name_H-M   'P 1'
#
loop_
_entity.id
_entity.type
_entity.pdbx_description
1 polymer ?
#
loop_
_entity_poly.entity_id
_entity_poly.type
_entity_poly.pdbx_seq_one_letter_code
_entity_poly.pdbx_strand_id
1 'polypeptide(L)'
;MTPDFYSRRQVLKSFANGFGMLGLAGLFGDTGFAAAAGADSLTNPLALRPPHFTPRAKNVIFLFMSGGPSHVDLFDPKPRLQQENGKPLPFEKPKLERTKTGNLLGSPWTFQKHGESGIEV
;
A
#
# COMPACT_ATOMS: atom_id res chain seq x y z
N MET A 1 44.55 13.43 -49.14
CA MET A 1 43.51 13.62 -48.11
C MET A 1 42.47 12.53 -48.34
N THR A 2 42.66 11.36 -47.75
CA THR A 2 41.75 10.21 -47.89
C THR A 2 40.56 10.40 -46.94
N PRO A 3 39.33 10.07 -47.33
CA PRO A 3 38.19 10.17 -46.42
C PRO A 3 38.32 9.07 -45.35
N ASP A 4 38.26 9.46 -44.07
CA ASP A 4 38.13 8.50 -42.98
C ASP A 4 36.73 7.89 -43.03
N PHE A 5 36.64 6.67 -43.54
CA PHE A 5 35.41 5.90 -43.53
C PHE A 5 35.12 5.40 -42.12
N TYR A 6 34.04 5.91 -41.50
CA TYR A 6 33.57 5.40 -40.23
C TYR A 6 33.29 3.89 -40.32
N SER A 7 33.92 3.11 -39.46
CA SER A 7 33.63 1.68 -39.35
C SER A 7 32.19 1.47 -38.83
N ARG A 8 31.54 0.35 -39.23
CA ARG A 8 30.21 -0.02 -38.71
C ARG A 8 30.13 0.04 -37.19
N ARG A 9 31.21 -0.31 -36.48
CA ARG A 9 31.31 -0.24 -35.02
C ARG A 9 31.25 1.20 -34.51
N GLN A 10 31.93 2.15 -35.16
CA GLN A 10 31.90 3.56 -34.79
C GLN A 10 30.54 4.20 -35.07
N VAL A 11 29.90 3.82 -36.18
CA VAL A 11 28.53 4.25 -36.50
C VAL A 11 27.55 3.73 -35.45
N LEU A 12 27.59 2.43 -35.13
CA LEU A 12 26.70 1.86 -34.11
C LEU A 12 26.95 2.45 -32.73
N LYS A 13 28.22 2.68 -32.34
CA LYS A 13 28.54 3.31 -31.05
C LYS A 13 27.98 4.73 -30.93
N SER A 14 28.05 5.51 -32.00
CA SER A 14 27.69 6.93 -31.98
C SER A 14 26.19 7.15 -32.19
N PHE A 15 25.56 6.41 -33.11
CA PHE A 15 24.13 6.56 -33.42
C PHE A 15 23.22 5.81 -32.46
N ALA A 16 23.59 4.59 -32.01
CA ALA A 16 22.70 3.81 -31.13
C ALA A 16 22.67 4.36 -29.70
N ASN A 17 23.76 4.98 -29.23
CA ASN A 17 23.86 5.53 -27.87
C ASN A 17 23.68 7.06 -27.82
N GLY A 18 23.67 7.76 -28.96
CA GLY A 18 23.69 9.22 -29.00
C GLY A 18 22.43 9.88 -28.43
N PHE A 19 21.25 9.34 -28.72
CA PHE A 19 19.99 9.89 -28.19
C PHE A 19 19.85 9.68 -26.67
N GLY A 20 20.32 8.54 -26.16
CA GLY A 20 20.36 8.28 -24.71
C GLY A 20 21.27 9.26 -23.96
N MET A 21 22.34 9.76 -24.60
CA MET A 21 23.23 10.76 -24.01
C MET A 21 22.55 12.12 -23.82
N LEU A 22 21.54 12.49 -24.61
CA LEU A 22 20.75 13.70 -24.37
C LEU A 22 19.92 13.58 -23.08
N GLY A 23 19.32 12.40 -22.84
CA GLY A 23 18.64 12.12 -21.57
C GLY A 23 19.59 12.13 -20.38
N LEU A 24 20.78 11.54 -20.53
CA LEU A 24 21.82 11.56 -19.50
C LEU A 24 22.34 12.97 -19.20
N ALA A 25 22.53 13.81 -20.23
CA ALA A 25 22.92 15.20 -20.08
C ALA A 25 21.84 16.03 -19.38
N GLY A 26 20.55 15.76 -19.64
CA GLY A 26 19.45 16.33 -18.88
C GLY A 26 19.48 15.92 -17.39
N LEU A 27 19.77 14.65 -17.11
CA LEU A 27 19.88 14.13 -15.75
C LEU A 27 21.05 14.73 -14.96
N PHE A 28 22.20 14.99 -15.62
CA PHE A 28 23.36 15.65 -15.01
C PHE A 28 23.23 17.17 -14.94
N GLY A 29 22.48 17.79 -15.85
CA GLY A 29 22.18 19.23 -15.81
C GLY A 29 21.14 19.58 -14.75
N ASP A 30 20.31 18.62 -14.34
CA ASP A 30 19.35 18.78 -13.26
C ASP A 30 20.03 18.60 -11.90
N THR A 31 20.59 19.68 -11.37
CA THR A 31 21.12 19.74 -10.00
C THR A 31 20.11 19.29 -8.93
N GLY A 32 18.81 19.26 -9.26
CA GLY A 32 17.74 18.77 -8.38
C GLY A 32 17.79 17.25 -8.13
N PHE A 33 18.24 16.44 -9.09
CA PHE A 33 18.33 14.98 -8.90
C PHE A 33 19.53 14.61 -8.02
N ALA A 34 20.65 15.34 -8.17
CA ALA A 34 21.81 15.23 -7.29
C ALA A 34 21.56 15.84 -5.89
N ALA A 35 20.72 16.88 -5.79
CA ALA A 35 20.35 17.50 -4.51
C ALA A 35 19.28 16.71 -3.73
N ALA A 36 18.42 15.94 -4.41
CA ALA A 36 17.42 15.08 -3.77
C ALA A 36 18.06 13.87 -3.07
N ALA A 37 19.22 13.42 -3.56
CA ALA A 37 20.11 12.55 -2.83
C ALA A 37 20.93 13.42 -1.86
N GLY A 38 20.44 13.61 -0.63
CA GLY A 38 21.28 14.17 0.44
C GLY A 38 22.64 13.45 0.46
N ALA A 39 23.72 14.13 0.85
CA ALA A 39 25.10 13.62 0.73
C ALA A 39 25.31 12.17 1.26
N ASP A 40 24.46 11.71 2.19
CA ASP A 40 24.44 10.33 2.71
C ASP A 40 23.90 9.26 1.74
N SER A 41 23.06 9.63 0.77
CA SER A 41 22.52 8.70 -0.24
C SER A 41 23.55 8.31 -1.31
N LEU A 42 24.62 9.10 -1.49
CA LEU A 42 25.72 8.78 -2.39
C LEU A 42 26.73 7.81 -1.76
N THR A 43 26.81 7.77 -0.44
CA THR A 43 27.70 6.89 0.32
C THR A 43 27.02 5.59 0.75
N ASN A 44 25.69 5.59 0.96
CA ASN A 44 24.93 4.38 1.22
C ASN A 44 23.49 4.49 0.65
N PRO A 45 23.16 3.78 -0.46
CA PRO A 45 21.82 3.82 -1.05
C PRO A 45 20.73 3.20 -0.16
N LEU A 46 21.11 2.50 0.91
CA LEU A 46 20.21 1.93 1.92
C LEU A 46 20.13 2.79 3.19
N ALA A 47 20.70 4.00 3.19
CA ALA A 47 20.58 4.91 4.31
C ALA A 47 19.11 5.26 4.59
N LEU A 48 18.75 5.30 5.88
CA LEU A 48 17.41 5.68 6.32
C LEU A 48 17.11 7.12 5.90
N ARG A 49 16.02 7.30 5.15
CA ARG A 49 15.55 8.64 4.77
C ARG A 49 14.70 9.24 5.89
N PRO A 50 14.88 10.53 6.21
CA PRO A 50 14.02 11.19 7.18
C PRO A 50 12.56 11.22 6.64
N PRO A 51 11.56 10.97 7.51
CA PRO A 51 10.16 11.06 7.11
C PRO A 51 9.77 12.51 6.80
N HIS A 52 8.78 12.69 5.92
CA HIS A 52 8.24 14.02 5.59
C HIS A 52 7.61 14.76 6.78
N PHE A 53 7.15 14.01 7.80
CA PHE A 53 6.55 14.54 9.01
C PHE A 53 7.18 13.92 10.26
N THR A 54 7.20 14.69 11.35
CA THR A 54 7.65 14.17 12.65
C THR A 54 6.71 13.04 13.10
N PRO A 55 7.22 11.83 13.37
CA PRO A 55 6.38 10.73 13.82
C PRO A 55 5.78 11.06 15.18
N ARG A 56 4.44 11.02 15.26
CA ARG A 56 3.69 11.23 16.50
C ARG A 56 3.54 9.95 17.33
N ALA A 57 3.49 8.80 16.67
CA ALA A 57 3.38 7.50 17.31
C ALA A 57 4.77 7.04 17.77
N LYS A 58 4.90 6.69 19.06
CA LYS A 58 6.15 6.19 19.64
C LYS A 58 6.28 4.68 19.54
N ASN A 59 5.16 3.95 19.59
CA ASN A 59 5.09 2.49 19.56
C ASN A 59 3.99 2.05 18.60
N VAL A 60 4.23 0.98 17.84
CA VAL A 60 3.25 0.33 16.98
C VAL A 60 3.13 -1.12 17.41
N ILE A 61 1.95 -1.52 17.89
CA ILE A 61 1.66 -2.92 18.25
C ILE A 61 0.88 -3.51 17.07
N PHE A 62 1.51 -4.44 16.36
CA PHE A 62 0.87 -5.19 15.27
C PHE A 62 0.43 -6.55 15.79
N LEU A 63 -0.89 -6.78 15.84
CA LEU A 63 -1.48 -8.04 16.28
C LEU A 63 -2.01 -8.80 15.05
N PHE A 64 -1.39 -9.94 14.72
CA PHE A 64 -1.91 -10.85 13.71
C PHE A 64 -2.78 -11.92 14.39
N MET A 65 -4.10 -11.73 14.35
CA MET A 65 -5.06 -12.66 14.91
C MET A 65 -5.64 -13.53 13.79
N SER A 66 -5.20 -14.79 13.70
CA SER A 66 -5.83 -15.77 12.82
C SER A 66 -7.27 -16.03 13.27
N GLY A 67 -8.24 -15.58 12.47
CA GLY A 67 -9.66 -15.66 12.83
C GLY A 67 -10.15 -14.55 13.76
N GLY A 68 -9.42 -13.44 13.86
CA GLY A 68 -9.92 -12.24 14.55
C GLY A 68 -11.23 -11.75 13.92
N PRO A 69 -12.08 -11.07 14.70
CA PRO A 69 -13.36 -10.56 14.20
C PRO A 69 -13.12 -9.62 13.02
N SER A 70 -13.88 -9.81 11.94
CA SER A 70 -13.79 -8.95 10.76
C SER A 70 -14.15 -7.51 11.15
N HIS A 71 -13.52 -6.51 10.53
CA HIS A 71 -13.95 -5.12 10.69
C HIS A 71 -15.43 -4.93 10.35
N VAL A 72 -15.92 -5.72 9.39
CA VAL A 72 -17.34 -5.76 9.01
C VAL A 72 -18.22 -6.23 10.16
N ASP A 73 -17.72 -7.06 11.07
CA ASP A 73 -18.49 -7.64 12.18
C ASP A 73 -18.40 -6.85 13.50
N LEU A 74 -17.48 -5.88 13.58
CA LEU A 74 -17.23 -5.12 14.81
C LEU A 74 -17.96 -3.78 14.87
N PHE A 75 -17.80 -2.94 13.84
CA PHE A 75 -18.14 -1.51 13.91
C PHE A 75 -19.24 -1.09 12.95
N ASP A 76 -20.01 -2.05 12.42
CA ASP A 76 -21.10 -1.77 11.50
C ASP A 76 -22.45 -2.13 12.15
N PRO A 77 -23.35 -1.15 12.39
CA PRO A 77 -24.67 -1.43 12.90
C PRO A 77 -25.47 -2.25 11.88
N LYS A 78 -25.93 -3.44 12.31
CA LYS A 78 -26.75 -4.33 11.47
C LYS A 78 -28.15 -4.53 12.07
N PRO A 79 -29.08 -3.56 11.91
CA PRO A 79 -30.41 -3.62 12.52
C PRO A 79 -31.18 -4.90 12.18
N ARG A 80 -31.11 -5.34 10.93
CA ARG A 80 -31.78 -6.56 10.48
C ARG A 80 -31.20 -7.82 11.14
N LEU A 81 -29.88 -7.91 11.22
CA LEU A 81 -29.21 -9.04 11.88
C LEU A 81 -29.56 -9.09 13.37
N GLN A 82 -29.71 -7.92 14.00
CA GLN A 82 -30.15 -7.83 15.39
C GLN A 82 -31.59 -8.34 15.58
N GLN A 83 -32.51 -8.00 14.66
CA GLN A 83 -33.90 -8.47 14.68
C GLN A 83 -34.04 -9.97 14.39
N GLU A 84 -33.12 -10.52 13.60
CA GLU A 84 -33.11 -11.94 13.22
C GLU A 84 -32.15 -12.78 14.07
N ASN A 85 -31.63 -12.23 15.17
CA ASN A 85 -30.69 -12.91 16.05
C ASN A 85 -31.25 -14.27 16.53
N GLY A 86 -30.45 -15.33 16.39
CA GLY A 86 -30.80 -16.70 16.76
C GLY A 86 -31.63 -17.46 15.73
N LYS A 87 -32.12 -16.82 14.64
CA LYS A 87 -32.88 -17.50 13.57
C LYS A 87 -31.94 -18.33 12.67
N PRO A 88 -32.44 -19.41 12.03
CA PRO A 88 -31.65 -20.15 11.05
C PRO A 88 -31.25 -19.24 9.88
N LEU A 89 -30.14 -19.58 9.23
CA LEU A 89 -29.66 -18.87 8.05
C LEU A 89 -30.71 -18.94 6.93
N PRO A 90 -31.02 -17.81 6.25
CA PRO A 90 -32.00 -17.77 5.17
C PRO A 90 -31.47 -18.35 3.84
N PHE A 91 -30.25 -18.87 3.84
CA PHE A 91 -29.57 -19.45 2.68
C PHE A 91 -28.85 -20.76 3.06
N GLU A 92 -28.43 -21.52 2.05
CA GLU A 92 -27.73 -22.79 2.26
C GLU A 92 -26.44 -22.58 3.06
N LYS A 93 -26.25 -23.38 4.11
CA LYS A 93 -25.07 -23.25 4.97
C LYS A 93 -23.81 -23.56 4.16
N PRO A 94 -22.75 -22.73 4.27
CA PRO A 94 -21.48 -23.06 3.65
C PRO A 94 -20.97 -24.40 4.19
N LYS A 95 -20.48 -25.25 3.28
CA LYS A 95 -19.93 -26.58 3.60
C LYS A 95 -18.54 -26.40 4.22
N LEU A 96 -18.51 -26.13 5.52
CA LEU A 96 -17.29 -26.04 6.31
C LEU A 96 -16.91 -27.44 6.80
N GLU A 97 -15.69 -27.89 6.50
CA GLU A 97 -15.22 -29.23 6.88
C GLU A 97 -14.93 -29.37 8.38
N ARG A 98 -14.57 -28.27 9.06
CA ARG A 98 -14.05 -28.30 10.44
C ARG A 98 -15.03 -27.77 11.50
N THR A 99 -16.09 -27.06 11.12
CA THR A 99 -16.99 -26.40 12.09
C THR A 99 -18.42 -26.34 11.56
N LYS A 100 -19.40 -26.63 12.43
CA LYS A 100 -20.81 -26.47 12.09
C LYS A 100 -21.20 -25.00 12.13
N THR A 101 -21.78 -24.49 11.04
CA THR A 101 -22.33 -23.13 11.00
C THR A 101 -23.54 -23.00 11.92
N GLY A 102 -23.43 -22.09 12.89
CA GLY A 102 -24.50 -21.74 13.84
C GLY A 102 -25.66 -20.99 13.17
N ASN A 103 -26.57 -20.49 14.00
CA ASN A 103 -27.65 -19.60 13.58
C ASN A 103 -27.13 -18.17 13.38
N LEU A 104 -27.97 -17.27 12.85
CA LEU A 104 -27.66 -15.86 12.75
C LEU A 104 -27.26 -15.30 14.12
N LEU A 105 -26.11 -14.64 14.20
CA LEU A 105 -25.60 -14.03 15.42
C LEU A 105 -25.64 -12.51 15.26
N GLY A 106 -26.51 -11.87 16.06
CA GLY A 106 -26.52 -10.41 16.23
C GLY A 106 -25.27 -9.93 16.96
N SER A 107 -24.95 -8.64 16.80
CA SER A 107 -23.85 -8.04 17.55
C SER A 107 -24.17 -8.09 19.05
N PRO A 108 -23.22 -8.50 19.91
CA PRO A 108 -23.40 -8.42 21.35
C PRO A 108 -23.26 -6.98 21.87
N TRP A 109 -22.80 -6.05 21.04
CA TRP A 109 -22.56 -4.65 21.41
C TRP A 109 -23.73 -3.75 21.00
N THR A 110 -23.97 -2.72 21.81
CA THR A 110 -24.97 -1.68 21.52
C THR A 110 -24.28 -0.49 20.86
N PHE A 111 -24.73 -0.13 19.67
CA PHE A 111 -24.20 1.01 18.93
C PHE A 111 -24.91 2.30 19.32
N GLN A 112 -24.15 3.39 19.43
CA GLN A 112 -24.69 4.72 19.70
C GLN A 112 -24.12 5.75 18.73
N LYS A 113 -24.89 6.80 18.43
CA LYS A 113 -24.44 7.87 17.54
C LYS A 113 -23.43 8.76 18.28
N HIS A 114 -22.25 8.90 17.71
CA HIS A 114 -21.18 9.72 18.27
C HIS A 114 -20.62 10.72 17.25
N GLY A 115 -20.15 11.86 17.77
CA GLY A 115 -19.53 12.93 16.99
C GLY A 115 -20.50 13.74 16.12
N GLU A 116 -19.97 14.72 15.40
CA GLU A 116 -20.75 15.59 14.50
C GLU A 116 -21.22 14.85 13.24
N SER A 117 -20.54 13.77 12.84
CA SER A 117 -20.92 12.91 11.72
C SER A 117 -22.08 11.98 12.05
N GLY A 118 -22.41 11.79 13.33
CA GLY A 118 -23.53 10.94 13.77
C GLY A 118 -23.40 9.46 13.43
N ILE A 119 -22.16 8.97 13.23
CA ILE A 119 -21.88 7.57 12.95
C ILE A 119 -22.25 6.74 14.18
N GLU A 120 -22.92 5.61 13.95
CA GLU A 120 -23.24 4.62 14.96
C GLU A 120 -22.00 3.73 15.16
N VAL A 121 -21.38 3.83 16.34
CA VAL A 121 -20.18 3.08 16.76
C VAL A 121 -20.38 2.45 18.13
#